data_AF-A0A2V6UMI2-F1
#
_entry.id   AF-A0A2V6UMI2-F1
#
_cell.length_a   1.000
_cell.length_b   1.000
_cell.length_c   1.000
_cell.angle_alpha   90.00
_cell.angle_beta   90.00
_cell.angle_gamma   90.00
#
_symmetry.space_group_name_H-M   'P 1'
#
loop_
_entity.id
_entity.type
_entity.pdbx_description
1 polymer ?
#
loop_
_entity_poly.entity_id
_entity_poly.type
_entity_poly.pdbx_seq_one_letter_code
_entity_poly.pdbx_strand_id
1 'polypeptide(L)' 'MDSWWRDVDDATLNVLAAAGGKLTLAELAGRLGMSEDAVRSIVTMLAEQGCVRITAVELARPRRVARVAYLHTRRAI' A
#
# COMPACT_ATOMS: atom_id res chain seq x y z
N MET A 1 23.35 4.37 8.85
CA MET A 1 21.89 4.52 8.90
C MET A 1 21.54 5.00 10.28
N ASP A 2 21.25 6.30 10.36
CA ASP A 2 21.11 7.10 11.58
C ASP A 2 20.06 6.47 12.52
N SER A 3 20.31 6.50 13.83
CA SER A 3 19.44 5.91 14.85
C SER A 3 17.99 6.36 14.70
N TRP A 4 17.78 7.61 14.29
CA TRP A 4 16.48 8.20 14.04
C TRP A 4 15.61 7.42 13.04
N TRP A 5 16.21 6.88 11.96
CA TRP A 5 15.47 6.08 10.99
C TRP A 5 15.03 4.73 11.57
N ARG A 6 15.87 4.13 12.42
CA ARG A 6 15.54 2.90 13.14
C ARG A 6 14.39 3.11 14.12
N ASP A 7 14.37 4.25 14.81
CA ASP A 7 13.30 4.59 15.74
C ASP A 7 11.94 4.72 15.02
N VAL A 8 11.95 5.25 13.78
CA VAL A 8 10.75 5.38 12.94
C VAL A 8 10.27 4.03 12.42
N ASP A 9 11.18 3.16 11.98
CA ASP A 9 10.84 1.80 11.55
C ASP A 9 10.24 1.00 12.71
N ASP A 10 10.88 1.04 13.88
CA ASP A 10 10.42 0.35 15.09
C ASP A 10 9.06 0.89 15.55
N ALA A 11 8.85 2.20 15.53
CA ALA A 11 7.55 2.80 15.83
C ALA A 11 6.47 2.30 14.87
N THR A 12 6.78 2.21 13.58
CA THR A 12 5.85 1.74 12.55
C THR A 12 5.44 0.28 12.78
N LEU A 13 6.41 -0.60 13.06
CA LEU A 13 6.16 -2.01 13.35
C LEU A 13 5.38 -2.22 14.65
N ASN A 14 5.69 -1.45 15.70
CA ASN A 14 4.98 -1.51 16.98
C ASN A 14 3.52 -1.09 16.85
N VAL A 15 3.23 -0.02 16.10
CA VAL A 15 1.85 0.41 15.85
C VAL A 15 1.06 -0.65 15.08
N LEU A 16 1.67 -1.28 14.07
CA LEU A 16 1.06 -2.37 13.32
C LEU A 16 0.78 -3.59 14.22
N ALA A 17 1.74 -3.99 15.05
CA ALA A 17 1.58 -5.10 15.98
C ALA A 17 0.46 -4.84 16.99
N ALA A 18 0.42 -3.65 17.58
CA ALA A 18 -0.61 -3.24 18.54
C ALA A 18 -2.03 -3.19 17.93
N ALA A 19 -2.14 -3.02 16.61
CA ALA A 19 -3.40 -2.99 15.88
C ALA A 19 -3.88 -4.35 15.37
N GLY A 20 -3.19 -5.45 15.68
CA GLY A 20 -3.51 -6.78 15.15
C GLY A 20 -2.99 -7.02 13.73
N GLY A 21 -1.99 -6.24 13.29
CA GLY A 21 -1.22 -6.48 12.07
C GLY A 21 -1.83 -5.95 10.77
N LYS A 22 -2.96 -5.25 10.81
CA LYS A 22 -3.60 -4.67 9.62
C LYS A 22 -4.12 -3.27 9.89
N LEU A 23 -3.66 -2.30 9.11
CA LEU A 23 -4.08 -0.91 9.13
C LEU A 23 -4.04 -0.33 7.72
N THR A 24 -4.89 0.66 7.46
CA THR A 24 -4.75 1.54 6.30
C THR A 24 -3.59 2.52 6.49
N LEU A 25 -3.06 3.09 5.40
CA LEU A 25 -2.02 4.12 5.48
C LEU A 25 -2.46 5.35 6.26
N ALA A 26 -3.73 5.76 6.12
CA ALA A 26 -4.30 6.90 6.83
C ALA A 26 -4.37 6.66 8.35
N GLU A 27 -4.80 5.47 8.79
CA GLU A 27 -4.81 5.12 10.22
C GLU A 27 -3.39 5.06 10.79
N LEU A 28 -2.45 4.50 10.03
CA LEU A 28 -1.05 4.40 10.43
C LEU A 28 -0.42 5.80 10.56
N ALA A 29 -0.68 6.69 9.60
CA ALA A 29 -0.27 8.10 9.64
C ALA A 29 -0.84 8.85 10.85
N GLY A 30 -2.13 8.67 11.14
CA GLY A 30 -2.77 9.27 12.31
C GLY A 30 -2.17 8.79 13.64
N ARG A 31 -1.80 7.51 13.73
CA ARG A 31 -1.17 6.94 14.94
C ARG A 31 0.29 7.34 15.11
N LEU A 32 1.02 7.53 14.01
CA LEU A 32 2.43 7.93 14.02
C LEU A 32 2.63 9.47 14.07
N GLY A 33 1.56 10.26 13.89
CA GLY A 33 1.66 11.72 13.82
C GLY A 33 2.41 12.21 12.57
N MET A 34 2.38 11.43 11.48
CA MET A 34 3.10 11.68 10.24
C MET A 34 2.13 11.95 9.08
N SER A 35 2.65 12.47 7.96
CA SER A 35 1.87 12.56 6.72
C SER A 35 1.69 11.18 6.09
N GLU A 36 0.59 11.00 5.35
CA GLU A 36 0.32 9.73 4.66
C GLU A 36 1.39 9.39 3.61
N ASP A 37 1.94 10.39 2.91
CA ASP A 37 3.02 10.20 1.94
C ASP A 37 4.34 9.72 2.58
N ALA A 38 4.67 10.24 3.78
CA ALA A 38 5.83 9.79 4.54
C ALA A 38 5.65 8.32 4.96
N VAL A 39 4.50 8.00 5.54
CA VAL A 39 4.16 6.62 5.94
C VAL A 39 4.14 5.68 4.74
N ARG A 40 3.59 6.10 3.59
CA ARG A 40 3.60 5.30 2.35
C ARG A 40 5.03 4.95 1.92
N SER A 41 5.94 5.91 1.99
CA SER A 41 7.35 5.70 1.63
C SER A 41 8.02 4.70 2.57
N ILE A 42 7.83 4.86 3.88
CA ILE A 42 8.36 3.95 4.91
C ILE A 42 7.80 2.54 4.75
N VAL A 43 6.48 2.39 4.63
CA VAL A 43 5.83 1.08 4.47
C VAL A 43 6.28 0.38 3.20
N THR A 44 6.49 1.12 2.11
CA THR A 44 7.01 0.54 0.85
C THR A 44 8.42 0.00 1.05
N MET A 45 9.31 0.78 1.68
CA MET A 45 10.67 0.34 2.01
C MET A 45 10.67 -0.89 2.93
N LEU A 46 9.89 -0.88 4.01
CA LEU A 46 9.76 -2.00 4.93
C LEU A 46 9.20 -3.25 4.24
N ALA A 47 8.32 -3.09 3.24
CA ALA A 47 7.82 -4.20 2.44
C ALA A 47 8.90 -4.78 1.53
N GLU A 48 9.72 -3.93 0.89
CA GLU A 48 10.86 -4.36 0.08
C GLU A 48 11.92 -5.10 0.93
N GLN A 49 12.08 -4.70 2.19
CA GLN A 49 12.96 -5.36 3.16
C GLN A 49 12.34 -6.64 3.76
N GLY A 50 11.07 -6.93 3.51
CA GLY A 50 10.36 -8.11 4.02
C GLY A 50 9.85 -7.99 5.46
N CYS A 51 9.90 -6.80 6.06
CA CYS A 51 9.41 -6.55 7.42
C CYS A 51 7.87 -6.49 7.49
N VAL A 52 7.22 -6.07 6.41
CA VAL A 52 5.75 -6.03 6.28
C VAL A 52 5.30 -6.58 4.92
N ARG A 53 4.01 -6.88 4.78
CA ARG A 53 3.42 -7.32 3.50
C ARG A 53 2.24 -6.44 3.13
N ILE A 54 2.23 -5.94 1.89
CA ILE A 54 1.09 -5.22 1.33
C ILE A 54 0.07 -6.27 0.85
N THR A 55 -0.97 -6.52 1.64
CA THR A 55 -1.96 -7.58 1.37
C THR A 55 -3.24 -7.10 0.69
N ALA A 56 -3.46 -5.78 0.61
CA ALA A 56 -4.65 -5.20 0.00
C ALA A 56 -4.22 -4.11 -1.00
N VAL A 57 -4.77 -4.19 -2.22
CA VAL A 57 -4.62 -3.17 -3.26
C VAL A 57 -6.01 -2.89 -3.80
N GLU A 58 -6.52 -1.72 -3.47
CA GLU A 58 -7.88 -1.32 -3.82
C GLU A 58 -7.86 -0.34 -4.97
N LEU A 59 -8.84 -0.47 -5.86
CA LEU A 59 -9.04 0.47 -6.95
C LEU A 59 -9.71 1.73 -6.39
N ALA A 60 -8.93 2.82 -6.24
CA ALA A 60 -9.41 4.07 -5.65
C ALA A 60 -10.68 4.62 -6.29
N ARG A 61 -10.85 4.41 -7.61
CA ARG A 61 -12.07 4.71 -8.35
C ARG A 61 -12.25 3.70 -9.48
N PRO A 62 -13.45 3.11 -9.68
CA PRO A 62 -13.71 2.21 -10.79
C PRO A 62 -13.31 2.89 -12.11
N ARG A 63 -12.25 2.41 -12.76
CA ARG A 63 -11.96 2.80 -14.13
C ARG A 63 -13.11 2.24 -14.97
N ARG A 64 -13.87 3.11 -15.66
CA ARG A 64 -14.74 2.66 -16.75
C ARG A 64 -13.83 2.07 -17.81
N VAL A 65 -13.61 0.76 -17.75
CA VAL A 65 -12.91 0.05 -18.82
C VAL A 65 -13.88 0.04 -20.00
N ALA A 66 -13.63 0.88 -21.01
CA ALA A 66 -14.38 0.83 -22.25
C ALA A 66 -14.21 -0.59 -22.81
N ARG A 67 -15.30 -1.34 -22.91
CA ARG A 67 -15.30 -2.71 -23.41
C ARG A 67 -14.85 -2.67 -24.87
N VAL A 68 -13.57 -2.96 -25.13
CA VAL A 68 -13.08 -3.13 -26.51
C VAL A 68 -13.75 -4.39 -27.04
N ALA A 69 -14.80 -4.22 -27.83
CA ALA A 69 -15.45 -5.31 -28.53
C ALA A 69 -14.46 -5.83 -29.58
N TYR A 70 -13.78 -6.93 -29.27
CA TYR A 70 -13.10 -7.73 -30.28
C TYR A 70 -14.16 -8.34 -31.20
N LEU A 71 -14.58 -7.59 -32.22
CA LEU A 71 -15.28 -8.15 -33.36
C LEU A 71 -14.27 -8.96 -34.17
N HIS A 72 -14.18 -10.25 -33.88
CA HIS A 72 -13.60 -11.20 -34.81
C HIS A 72 -14.53 -11.26 -36.04
N THR A 73 -14.16 -10.54 -37.08
CA THR A 73 -14.74 -10.65 -38.41
C THR A 73 -14.45 -12.06 -38.93
N ARG A 74 -15.39 -12.99 -38.74
CA ARG A 74 -15.41 -14.19 -39.58
C ARG A 74 -15.95 -13.81 -40.95
N ARG A 75 -15.04 -13.69 -41.92
CA ARG A 75 -15.36 -13.80 -43.35
C ARG A 75 -16.06 -15.14 -43.58
N ALA A 76 -17.32 -15.11 -44.02
CA ALA A 76 -17.92 -16.24 -44.70
C ALA A 76 -17.53 -16.14 -46.18
N ILE A 77 -16.97 -17.23 -46.70
CA ILE A 77 -16.75 -17.51 -48.13
C ILE A 77 -18.07 -18.00 -48.70
#